data_AF-A0A953M8A2-F1
#
_entry.id   AF-A0A953M8A2-F1
#
_cell.length_a   1.000
_cell.length_b   1.000
_cell.length_c   1.000
_cell.angle_alpha   90.00
_cell.angle_beta   90.00
_cell.angle_gamma   90.00
#
_symmetry.space_group_name_H-M   'P 1'
#
loop_
_entity.id
_entity.type
_entity.pdbx_description
1 polymer ?
#
loop_
_entity_poly.entity_id
_entity_poly.type
_entity_poly.pdbx_seq_one_letter_code
_entity_poly.pdbx_strand_id
1 'polypeptide(L)' 'MDRSIPEKNTPNDDMVDESDACPNCGQRDPDCLVWQDDDFVECQTCGAVYRPGQKGDPDANH' A
#
# COMPACT_ATOMS: atom_id res chain seq x y z
N MET A 1 34.42 8.69 7.51
CA MET A 1 33.32 9.02 8.44
C MET A 1 32.14 8.19 8.00
N ASP A 2 31.73 7.33 8.91
CA ASP A 2 30.88 6.16 8.74
C ASP A 2 29.55 6.43 8.04
N ARG A 3 29.26 5.69 6.97
CA ARG A 3 27.89 5.44 6.51
C ARG A 3 27.81 4.05 5.90
N SER A 4 28.04 3.04 6.73
CA SER A 4 27.56 1.69 6.44
C SER A 4 26.04 1.76 6.31
N ILE A 5 25.50 1.72 5.09
CA ILE A 5 24.05 1.56 4.90
C ILE A 5 23.77 0.07 5.20
N PRO A 6 23.08 -0.29 6.29
CA PRO A 6 22.88 -1.67 6.63
C PRO A 6 22.00 -2.35 5.59
N GLU A 7 22.55 -3.43 5.07
CA GLU A 7 22.00 -4.42 4.16
C GLU A 7 20.71 -5.06 4.73
N LYS A 8 19.57 -4.40 4.55
CA LYS A 8 18.24 -4.98 4.82
C LYS A 8 17.23 -4.49 3.80
N ASN A 9 17.32 -5.00 2.57
CA ASN A 9 16.20 -4.98 1.65
C ASN A 9 15.78 -6.42 1.40
N THR A 10 15.04 -6.98 2.36
CA THR A 10 14.22 -8.14 2.09
C THR A 10 13.12 -7.69 1.14
N PRO A 11 13.02 -8.26 -0.09
CA PRO A 11 12.06 -7.82 -1.12
C PRO A 11 10.59 -8.15 -0.79
N ASN A 12 10.26 -8.33 0.49
CA ASN A 12 8.93 -8.71 0.98
C ASN A 12 8.48 -7.86 2.19
N ASP A 13 9.30 -6.92 2.68
CA ASP A 13 8.94 -6.09 3.85
C ASP A 13 8.08 -4.86 3.48
N ASP A 14 8.06 -4.50 2.19
CA ASP A 14 7.30 -3.35 1.69
C ASP A 14 5.88 -3.74 1.20
N MET A 15 5.50 -5.02 1.26
CA MET A 15 4.17 -5.43 0.80
C MET A 15 3.07 -4.83 1.67
N VAL A 16 2.08 -4.21 1.05
CA VAL A 16 0.92 -3.66 1.75
C VAL A 16 0.09 -4.75 2.41
N ASP A 17 -0.64 -4.36 3.45
CA ASP A 17 -1.54 -5.26 4.16
C ASP A 17 -2.59 -5.84 3.20
N GLU A 18 -3.16 -7.00 3.54
CA GLU A 18 -4.22 -7.61 2.72
C GLU A 18 -5.47 -6.74 2.64
N SER A 19 -5.66 -5.88 3.64
CA SER A 19 -6.72 -4.87 3.68
C SER A 19 -6.52 -3.75 2.65
N ASP A 20 -5.27 -3.47 2.30
CA ASP A 20 -4.88 -2.42 1.36
C ASP A 20 -4.42 -3.00 0.02
N ALA A 21 -4.51 -4.32 -0.14
CA ALA A 21 -4.20 -5.02 -1.36
C ALA A 21 -5.28 -4.79 -2.42
N CYS A 22 -4.88 -4.91 -3.69
CA CYS A 22 -5.83 -4.85 -4.78
C CYS A 22 -6.84 -6.02 -4.70
N PRO A 23 -8.15 -5.77 -4.58
CA PRO A 23 -9.15 -6.81 -4.43
C PRO A 23 -9.40 -7.62 -5.72
N ASN A 24 -8.91 -7.13 -6.87
CA ASN A 24 -9.14 -7.79 -8.16
C ASN A 24 -8.05 -8.80 -8.50
N CYS A 25 -6.77 -8.44 -8.34
CA CYS A 25 -5.63 -9.29 -8.71
C CYS A 25 -4.81 -9.77 -7.52
N GLY A 26 -5.09 -9.29 -6.30
CA GLY A 26 -4.31 -9.61 -5.11
C GLY A 26 -2.93 -8.96 -5.08
N GLN A 27 -2.71 -7.91 -5.88
CA GLN A 27 -1.44 -7.17 -5.85
C GLN A 27 -1.27 -6.51 -4.48
N ARG A 28 -0.12 -6.78 -3.86
CA ARG A 28 0.27 -6.23 -2.55
C ARG A 28 1.51 -5.34 -2.66
N ASP A 29 2.04 -5.17 -3.86
CA ASP A 29 3.24 -4.38 -4.09
C ASP A 29 2.89 -2.88 -4.14
N PRO A 30 3.37 -2.05 -3.21
CA PRO A 30 3.01 -0.63 -3.14
C PRO A 30 3.48 0.15 -4.37
N ASP A 31 4.55 -0.29 -5.04
CA ASP A 31 5.02 0.33 -6.28
C ASP A 31 3.99 0.17 -7.41
N CYS A 32 3.24 -0.94 -7.39
CA CYS A 32 2.13 -1.20 -8.31
C CYS A 32 0.79 -0.59 -7.86
N LEU A 33 0.71 0.00 -6.66
CA LEU A 33 -0.50 0.55 -6.04
C LEU A 33 -0.35 2.07 -5.95
N VAL A 34 -0.72 2.76 -7.02
CA VAL A 34 -0.53 4.22 -7.15
C VAL A 34 -1.72 4.94 -6.55
N TRP A 35 -1.48 5.83 -5.58
CA TRP A 35 -2.51 6.72 -5.05
C TRP A 35 -2.85 7.79 -6.10
N GLN A 36 -4.06 7.71 -6.67
CA GLN A 36 -4.54 8.68 -7.66
C GLN A 36 -5.16 9.90 -6.98
N ASP A 37 -5.85 9.68 -5.86
CA ASP A 37 -6.47 10.68 -5.01
C ASP A 37 -6.19 10.29 -3.55
N ASP A 38 -6.23 11.23 -2.59
CA ASP A 38 -5.97 10.98 -1.16
C ASP A 38 -6.81 9.84 -0.52
N ASP A 39 -7.79 9.31 -1.23
CA ASP A 39 -8.70 8.25 -0.79
C ASP A 39 -8.72 7.02 -1.74
N PHE A 40 -8.14 7.13 -2.95
CA PHE A 40 -8.21 6.07 -3.97
C PHE A 40 -6.83 5.63 -4.45
N VAL A 41 -6.67 4.31 -4.54
CA VAL A 41 -5.50 3.63 -5.12
C VAL A 41 -5.89 2.95 -6.42
N GLU A 42 -5.10 3.21 -7.46
CA GLU A 42 -5.14 2.51 -8.73
C GLU A 42 -4.05 1.45 -8.78
N CYS A 43 -4.47 0.22 -9.06
CA CYS A 43 -3.55 -0.87 -9.29
C CYS A 43 -3.00 -0.81 -10.72
N GLN A 44 -1.72 -0.53 -10.89
CA GLN A 44 -1.03 -0.50 -12.19
C GLN A 44 -0.97 -1.87 -12.88
N THR A 45 -1.16 -2.96 -12.14
CA THR A 45 -1.14 -4.33 -12.71
C THR A 45 -2.42 -4.68 -13.45
N CYS A 46 -3.58 -4.25 -12.94
CA CYS A 46 -4.89 -4.62 -13.51
C CYS A 46 -5.76 -3.42 -13.92
N GLY A 47 -5.36 -2.20 -13.55
CA GLY A 47 -6.10 -0.96 -13.78
C GLY A 47 -7.31 -0.77 -12.85
N ALA A 48 -7.43 -1.55 -11.77
CA ALA A 48 -8.55 -1.42 -10.85
C ALA A 48 -8.30 -0.27 -9.84
N VAL A 49 -9.27 0.61 -9.70
CA VAL A 49 -9.26 1.69 -8.70
C VAL A 49 -10.10 1.26 -7.50
N TYR A 50 -9.53 1.31 -6.30
CA TYR A 50 -10.17 0.93 -5.05
C TYR A 50 -9.75 1.84 -3.89
N ARG A 51 -10.42 1.74 -2.75
CA ARG A 51 -10.16 2.59 -1.58
C ARG A 51 -9.56 1.75 -0.44
N PRO A 52 -8.25 1.84 -0.18
CA PRO A 52 -7.61 1.17 0.96
C PRO A 52 -8.09 1.76 2.29
N GLY A 53 -7.97 1.00 3.39
CA GLY A 53 -8.25 1.54 4.73
C GLY A 53 -9.71 1.87 5.06
N GLN A 54 -10.70 1.50 4.24
CA GLN A 54 -12.12 1.75 4.51
C GLN A 54 -12.70 0.82 5.61
N LYS A 55 -11.94 0.54 6.67
CA LYS A 55 -12.51 0.16 7.96
C LYS A 55 -12.89 1.49 8.63
N GLY A 56 -14.18 1.77 8.71
CA GLY A 56 -14.69 3.03 9.27
C GLY A 56 -13.94 3.37 10.54
N ASP A 57 -13.30 4.54 10.57
CA ASP A 57 -12.68 5.10 11.75
C ASP A 57 -13.80 5.57 12.70
N PRO A 58 -14.04 4.93 13.86
CA PRO A 58 -14.99 5.44 14.83
C PRO A 58 -14.37 6.47 15.79
N ASP A 59 -13.11 6.92 15.59
CA ASP A 59 -12.38 7.74 16.58
C ASP A 59 -12.27 9.22 16.17
N ALA A 60 -13.37 9.79 15.67
CA ALA A 60 -13.56 11.24 15.67
C ALA A 60 -14.14 11.72 17.01
N ASN A 61 -13.43 11.55 18.13
CA ASN A 61 -13.69 12.27 19.40
C ASN A 61 -12.41 12.36 20.26
N HIS A 62 -11.67 13.46 20.13
CA HIS A 62 -10.78 13.97 21.18
C HIS A 62 -11.07 15.45 21.44
#